data_AF-A0A3S4H8L7-F1
#
_entry.id   AF-A0A3S4H8L7-F1
#
_cell.length_a   1.000
_cell.length_b   1.000
_cell.length_c   1.000
_cell.angle_alpha   90.00
_cell.angle_beta   90.00
_cell.angle_gamma   90.00
#
_symmetry.space_group_name_H-M   'P 1'
#
loop_
_entity.id
_entity.type
_entity.pdbx_description
1 polymer ?
#
loop_
_entity_poly.entity_id
_entity_poly.type
_entity_poly.pdbx_seq_one_letter_code
_entity_poly.pdbx_strand_id
1 'polypeptide(L)'
;MQHTVLITGFEPFDGERVNPSWEVVKQLNDMELSGVRIVARQLPCVFGASLTALNAAIDELAPQMVLAVGQAGGRSDISLERVAINIDDARIPDNQGQQPIDEPIVATVRRRISVRCRSRRWLTVCVRPVFRPRYRKPPAPMCATT
;
A
#
# COMPACT_ATOMS: atom_id res chain seq x y z
N MET A 1 -1.03 26.95 14.32
CA MET A 1 -0.31 26.10 13.35
C MET A 1 -1.28 25.04 12.89
N GLN A 2 -1.71 25.08 11.63
CA GLN A 2 -2.63 24.07 11.10
C GLN A 2 -1.85 22.78 10.87
N HIS A 3 -2.36 21.66 11.38
CA HIS A 3 -1.71 20.35 11.25
C HIS A 3 -2.21 19.68 9.96
N THR A 4 -1.31 19.18 9.12
CA THR A 4 -1.68 18.52 7.87
C THR A 4 -1.46 17.02 7.95
N VAL A 5 -2.47 16.25 7.56
CA VAL A 5 -2.39 14.81 7.31
C VAL A 5 -2.54 14.59 5.81
N LEU A 6 -1.54 13.97 5.20
CA LEU A 6 -1.64 13.49 3.82
C LEU A 6 -2.26 12.10 3.84
N ILE A 7 -3.34 11.92 3.09
CA ILE A 7 -3.93 10.61 2.83
C ILE A 7 -3.81 10.29 1.35
N THR A 8 -3.46 9.06 1.00
CA THR A 8 -3.33 8.67 -0.40
C THR A 8 -4.16 7.45 -0.74
N GLY A 9 -4.61 7.39 -1.98
CA GLY A 9 -5.27 6.24 -2.60
C GLY A 9 -4.71 6.05 -4.00
N PHE A 10 -5.01 4.92 -4.63
CA PHE A 10 -4.46 4.58 -5.94
C PHE A 10 -5.45 4.84 -7.07
N GLU A 11 -4.95 5.12 -8.26
CA GLU A 11 -5.75 5.15 -9.49
C GLU A 11 -6.33 3.76 -9.85
N PRO A 12 -7.25 3.68 -10.83
CA PRO A 12 -7.76 2.40 -11.33
C PRO A 12 -6.62 1.51 -11.87
N PHE A 13 -6.76 0.20 -11.69
CA PHE A 13 -5.74 -0.80 -12.00
C PHE A 13 -6.37 -2.11 -12.47
N ASP A 14 -5.63 -2.91 -13.24
CA ASP A 14 -6.05 -4.25 -13.70
C ASP A 14 -7.39 -4.24 -14.47
N GLY A 15 -7.59 -3.23 -15.32
CA GLY A 15 -8.80 -3.06 -16.14
C GLY A 15 -10.02 -2.53 -15.39
N GLU A 16 -9.92 -2.28 -14.08
CA GLU A 16 -10.98 -1.66 -13.30
C GLU A 16 -11.17 -0.19 -13.70
N ARG A 17 -12.41 0.30 -13.56
CA ARG A 17 -12.75 1.71 -13.86
C ARG A 17 -12.56 2.64 -12.66
N VAL A 18 -12.58 2.06 -11.46
CA VAL A 18 -12.50 2.78 -10.19
C VAL A 18 -11.61 2.00 -9.25
N ASN A 19 -10.96 2.71 -8.34
CA ASN A 19 -10.24 2.10 -7.24
C ASN A 19 -10.89 2.54 -5.92
N PRO A 20 -11.49 1.62 -5.15
CA PRO A 20 -12.11 1.91 -3.86
C PRO A 20 -11.22 2.70 -2.90
N SER A 21 -9.89 2.50 -2.94
CA SER A 21 -8.99 3.28 -2.10
C SER A 21 -9.02 4.77 -2.42
N TRP A 22 -9.00 5.15 -3.70
CA TRP A 22 -9.16 6.53 -4.11
C TRP A 22 -10.56 7.07 -3.82
N GLU A 23 -11.59 6.26 -4.10
CA GLU A 23 -12.98 6.65 -3.87
C GLU A 23 -13.28 6.99 -2.42
N VAL A 24 -12.63 6.32 -1.47
CA VAL A 24 -12.74 6.62 -0.04
C VAL A 24 -11.96 7.90 0.31
N VAL A 25 -10.67 7.97 -0.04
CA VAL A 25 -9.82 9.08 0.43
C VAL A 25 -10.18 10.42 -0.22
N LYS A 26 -10.71 10.41 -1.45
CA LYS A 26 -11.15 11.65 -2.12
C LYS A 26 -12.29 12.34 -1.38
N GLN A 27 -13.16 11.57 -0.71
CA GLN A 27 -14.26 12.11 0.08
C GLN A 27 -13.77 12.79 1.36
N LEU A 28 -12.56 12.46 1.81
CA LEU A 28 -11.92 13.03 2.98
C LEU A 28 -11.09 14.27 2.67
N ASN A 29 -10.89 14.60 1.39
CA ASN A 29 -10.07 15.73 0.98
C ASN A 29 -10.68 17.05 1.49
N ASP A 30 -9.82 17.94 2.00
CA ASP A 30 -10.18 19.24 2.60
C ASP A 30 -11.08 19.18 3.84
N MET A 31 -11.33 17.98 4.38
CA MET A 31 -11.97 17.85 5.69
C MET A 31 -11.04 18.39 6.78
N GLU A 32 -11.64 19.08 7.75
CA GLU A 32 -10.96 19.55 8.95
C GLU A 32 -11.48 18.76 10.16
N LEU A 33 -10.58 18.08 10.87
CA LEU A 33 -10.90 17.26 12.04
C LEU A 33 -10.01 17.68 13.20
N SER A 34 -10.62 18.19 14.27
CA SER A 34 -9.88 18.57 15.50
C SER A 34 -8.67 19.50 15.24
N GLY A 35 -8.80 20.45 14.29
CA GLY A 35 -7.73 21.37 13.90
C GLY A 35 -6.66 20.79 12.96
N VAL A 36 -6.93 19.60 12.41
CA VAL A 36 -6.08 18.93 11.41
C VAL A 36 -6.78 18.99 10.05
N ARG A 37 -6.09 19.50 9.04
CA ARG A 37 -6.52 19.48 7.64
C ARG A 37 -6.10 18.17 6.99
N ILE A 38 -7.04 17.50 6.33
CA ILE A 38 -6.78 16.33 5.50
C ILE A 38 -6.55 16.78 4.05
N VAL A 39 -5.46 16.31 3.46
CA VAL A 39 -5.18 16.52 2.04
C VAL A 39 -5.05 15.16 1.37
N ALA A 40 -5.87 14.91 0.35
CA ALA A 40 -5.83 13.67 -0.41
C ALA A 40 -4.97 13.82 -1.67
N ARG A 41 -4.21 12.77 -2.02
CA ARG A 41 -3.51 12.66 -3.30
C ARG A 41 -3.73 11.28 -3.90
N GLN A 42 -4.01 11.24 -5.20
CA GLN A 42 -4.09 10.00 -5.96
C GLN A 42 -2.68 9.61 -6.42
N LEU A 43 -2.29 8.35 -6.22
CA LEU A 43 -1.03 7.80 -6.66
C LEU A 43 -1.23 6.92 -7.90
N PRO A 44 -0.27 6.90 -8.83
CA PRO A 44 -0.32 5.99 -9.96
C PRO A 44 -0.12 4.54 -9.51
N CYS A 45 -0.75 3.60 -10.22
CA CYS A 45 -0.51 2.16 -10.07
C CYS A 45 0.66 1.75 -10.95
N VAL A 46 1.82 2.36 -10.69
CA VAL A 46 3.06 2.21 -11.44
C VAL A 46 4.24 2.12 -10.46
N PHE A 47 5.09 1.11 -10.65
CA PHE A 47 6.30 0.92 -9.86
C PHE A 47 7.24 2.11 -10.01
N GLY A 48 7.85 2.53 -8.90
CA GLY A 48 8.71 3.73 -8.83
C GLY A 48 7.96 5.05 -8.92
N ALA A 49 7.09 5.24 -9.92
CA ALA A 49 6.35 6.49 -10.12
C ALA A 49 5.41 6.82 -8.95
N SER A 50 4.82 5.80 -8.33
CA SER A 50 4.02 5.94 -7.10
C SER A 50 4.83 6.52 -5.95
N LEU A 51 6.07 6.07 -5.76
CA LEU A 51 6.99 6.58 -4.74
C LEU A 51 7.43 8.02 -5.05
N THR A 52 7.73 8.32 -6.31
CA THR A 52 8.05 9.68 -6.76
C THR A 52 6.91 10.65 -6.48
N ALA A 53 5.68 10.29 -6.86
CA ALA A 53 4.49 11.11 -6.64
C ALA A 53 4.22 11.31 -5.14
N LEU A 54 4.39 10.25 -4.33
CA LEU A 54 4.26 10.33 -2.89
C LEU A 54 5.28 11.30 -2.29
N ASN A 55 6.56 11.17 -2.64
CA ASN A 55 7.63 12.06 -2.15
C ASN A 55 7.38 13.52 -2.53
N ALA A 56 6.96 13.79 -3.77
CA ALA A 56 6.59 15.15 -4.18
C ALA A 56 5.46 15.73 -3.31
N ALA A 57 4.42 14.95 -3.02
CA ALA A 57 3.33 15.39 -2.14
C ALA A 57 3.78 15.64 -0.69
N ILE A 58 4.75 14.85 -0.21
CA ILE A 58 5.34 15.03 1.12
C ILE A 58 6.14 16.33 1.18
N ASP A 59 6.96 16.59 0.17
CA ASP A 59 7.79 17.79 0.08
C ASP A 59 6.93 19.05 -0.06
N GLU A 60 5.86 19.00 -0.85
CA GLU A 60 4.88 20.07 -1.03
C GLU A 60 4.16 20.41 0.28
N LEU A 61 3.63 19.40 0.97
CA LEU A 61 2.68 19.59 2.07
C LEU A 61 3.32 19.60 3.45
N ALA A 62 4.58 19.16 3.55
CA ALA A 62 5.32 18.93 4.80
C ALA A 62 4.46 18.28 5.91
N PRO A 63 3.73 17.17 5.63
CA PRO A 63 2.70 16.67 6.53
C PRO A 63 3.29 16.13 7.83
N GLN A 64 2.47 16.14 8.88
CA GLN A 64 2.85 15.52 10.16
C GLN A 64 2.68 14.00 10.13
N MET A 65 1.77 13.52 9.29
CA MET A 65 1.47 12.12 9.11
C MET A 65 1.06 11.86 7.66
N VAL A 66 1.45 10.69 7.17
CA VAL A 66 1.00 10.15 5.89
C VAL A 66 0.28 8.84 6.17
N LEU A 67 -0.91 8.69 5.59
CA LEU A 67 -1.69 7.47 5.57
C LEU A 67 -1.88 7.04 4.11
N ALA A 68 -1.11 6.05 3.67
CA ALA A 68 -1.36 5.43 2.37
C ALA A 68 -2.46 4.38 2.51
N VAL A 69 -3.49 4.44 1.66
CA VAL A 69 -4.62 3.52 1.62
C VAL A 69 -4.61 2.77 0.31
N GLY A 70 -4.92 1.47 0.35
CA GLY A 70 -5.14 0.68 -0.84
C GLY A 70 -6.20 -0.40 -0.61
N GLN A 71 -6.71 -0.98 -1.70
CA GLN A 71 -7.65 -2.09 -1.70
C GLN A 71 -6.97 -3.48 -1.71
N ALA A 72 -7.25 -4.33 -0.71
CA ALA A 72 -6.84 -5.73 -0.73
C ALA A 72 -8.02 -6.65 -1.10
N GLY A 73 -8.07 -7.12 -2.35
CA GLY A 73 -9.13 -8.01 -2.85
C GLY A 73 -9.30 -9.28 -2.00
N GLY A 74 -10.55 -9.64 -1.72
CA GLY A 74 -10.90 -10.86 -0.97
C GLY A 74 -10.78 -10.77 0.55
N ARG A 75 -10.52 -9.58 1.12
CA ARG A 75 -10.64 -9.31 2.56
C ARG A 75 -11.99 -8.65 2.87
N SER A 76 -12.59 -9.02 4.00
CA SER A 76 -13.83 -8.43 4.52
C SER A 76 -13.61 -7.23 5.45
N ASP A 77 -12.39 -7.07 5.95
CA ASP A 77 -12.07 -6.18 7.06
C ASP A 77 -10.95 -5.20 6.71
N ILE A 78 -10.95 -4.07 7.42
CA ILE A 78 -9.84 -3.11 7.37
C ILE A 78 -8.63 -3.71 8.10
N SER A 79 -7.49 -3.74 7.42
CA SER A 79 -6.23 -4.21 7.99
C SER A 79 -5.20 -3.10 8.09
N LEU A 80 -4.52 -3.01 9.24
CA LEU A 80 -3.36 -2.16 9.41
C LEU A 80 -2.09 -2.95 9.06
N GLU A 81 -1.30 -2.42 8.14
CA GLU A 81 -0.03 -3.02 7.76
C GLU A 81 1.06 -2.59 8.75
N ARG A 82 1.65 -3.57 9.44
CA ARG A 82 2.67 -3.33 10.47
C ARG A 82 4.07 -3.19 9.88
N VAL A 83 4.28 -3.69 8.67
CA VAL A 83 5.61 -3.90 8.10
C VAL A 83 5.57 -3.69 6.59
N ALA A 84 6.52 -2.90 6.08
CA ALA A 84 6.88 -2.87 4.68
C ALA A 84 8.07 -3.81 4.41
N ILE A 85 8.03 -4.51 3.29
CA ILE A 85 9.12 -5.37 2.82
C ILE A 85 9.75 -4.68 1.61
N ASN A 86 11.07 -4.57 1.59
CA ASN A 86 11.83 -3.95 0.50
C ASN A 86 12.00 -4.92 -0.68
N ILE A 87 10.87 -5.38 -1.23
CA ILE A 87 10.82 -6.24 -2.42
C ILE A 87 9.60 -5.85 -3.25
N ASP A 88 9.83 -5.62 -4.54
CA ASP A 88 8.82 -5.66 -5.58
C ASP A 88 8.78 -7.07 -6.20
N ASP A 89 7.61 -7.69 -6.14
CA ASP A 89 7.34 -9.04 -6.65
C ASP A 89 5.90 -9.06 -7.23
N ALA A 90 5.81 -8.81 -8.54
CA ALA A 90 4.57 -8.50 -9.23
C ALA A 90 4.02 -9.71 -10.01
N ARG A 91 2.84 -10.19 -9.61
CA ARG A 91 2.14 -11.27 -10.33
C ARG A 91 1.58 -10.85 -11.69
N ILE A 92 1.17 -9.59 -11.82
CA ILE A 92 0.62 -8.98 -13.04
C ILE A 92 1.35 -7.66 -13.29
N PRO A 93 1.45 -7.20 -14.55
CA PRO A 93 2.07 -5.92 -14.86
C PRO A 93 1.32 -4.75 -14.24
N ASP A 94 2.04 -3.67 -13.99
CA ASP A 94 1.48 -2.38 -13.59
C ASP A 94 0.82 -1.63 -14.78
N ASN A 95 0.30 -0.42 -14.56
CA ASN A 95 -0.37 0.36 -15.61
C ASN A 95 0.57 0.80 -16.76
N GLN A 96 1.90 0.67 -16.60
CA GLN A 96 2.89 0.95 -17.63
C GLN A 96 3.58 -0.32 -18.16
N GLY A 97 3.06 -1.50 -17.81
CA GLY A 97 3.59 -2.78 -18.28
C GLY A 97 4.81 -3.29 -17.50
N GLN A 98 5.22 -2.64 -16.42
CA GLN A 98 6.34 -3.13 -15.60
C GLN A 98 5.87 -4.31 -14.74
N GLN A 99 6.70 -5.35 -14.68
CA GLN A 99 6.42 -6.55 -13.90
C GLN A 99 7.70 -7.05 -13.21
N PRO A 100 8.22 -6.32 -12.20
CA PRO A 100 9.42 -6.72 -11.48
C PRO A 100 9.20 -8.05 -10.72
N ILE A 101 10.25 -8.88 -10.65
CA ILE A 101 10.23 -10.18 -9.97
C ILE A 101 11.42 -10.28 -9.03
N ASP A 102 11.15 -10.37 -7.71
CA ASP A 102 12.16 -10.47 -6.65
C ASP A 102 13.20 -9.33 -6.66
N GLU A 103 12.77 -8.12 -7.03
CA GLU A 103 13.65 -6.94 -7.11
C GLU A 103 13.57 -6.09 -5.84
N PRO A 104 14.68 -5.49 -5.37
CA PRO A 104 14.63 -4.57 -4.23
C PRO A 104 14.01 -3.22 -4.64
N ILE A 105 13.07 -2.71 -3.83
CA ILE A 105 12.45 -1.38 -4.04
C ILE A 105 13.51 -0.27 -3.94
N VAL A 106 14.38 -0.37 -2.93
CA VAL A 106 15.54 0.51 -2.74
C VAL A 106 16.77 -0.35 -2.46
N ALA A 107 17.77 -0.27 -3.33
CA ALA A 107 18.93 -1.17 -3.31
C ALA A 107 19.72 -1.18 -1.99
N THR A 108 19.77 -0.06 -1.26
CA THR A 108 20.69 0.14 -0.13
C THR A 108 20.05 0.00 1.25
N VAL A 109 18.75 -0.33 1.34
CA VAL A 109 18.01 -0.36 2.62
C VAL A 109 17.73 -1.77 3.13
N ARG A 110 17.44 -1.87 4.44
CA ARG A 110 17.09 -3.14 5.08
C ARG A 110 15.84 -3.76 4.46
N ARG A 111 15.81 -5.09 4.37
CA ARG A 111 14.70 -5.86 3.77
C ARG A 111 13.34 -5.65 4.45
N ARG A 112 13.32 -5.31 5.74
CA ARG A 112 12.09 -5.13 6.53
C ARG A 112 12.11 -3.79 7.24
N ILE A 113 11.06 -3.00 7.04
CA ILE A 113 10.88 -1.70 7.69
C ILE A 113 9.63 -1.81 8.55
N SER A 114 9.77 -1.57 9.86
CA SER A 114 8.60 -1.48 10.74
C SER A 114 7.86 -0.20 10.43
N VAL A 115 6.56 -0.31 10.17
CA VAL A 115 5.69 0.86 10.09
C VAL A 115 5.64 1.47 11.50
N ARG A 116 6.10 2.72 11.64
CA ARG A 116 6.16 3.39 12.95
C ARG A 116 4.82 4.07 13.21
N CYS A 117 3.87 3.31 13.76
CA CYS A 117 2.69 3.90 14.40
C CYS A 117 2.89 3.98 15.92
N ARG A 118 3.69 4.96 16.36
CA ARG A 118 3.75 5.46 17.75
C ARG A 118 4.00 6.97 17.67
N SER A 119 2.93 7.76 17.53
CA SER A 119 2.93 9.22 17.74
C SER A 119 3.99 10.11 17.03
N ARG A 120 4.46 9.79 15.82
CA ARG A 120 4.89 10.73 14.73
C ARG A 120 5.52 9.96 13.56
N ARG A 121 4.95 10.18 12.37
CA ARG A 121 5.42 9.89 11.00
C ARG A 121 5.42 8.40 10.51
N TRP A 122 4.55 8.20 9.51
CA TRP A 122 4.41 7.10 8.53
C TRP A 122 3.52 5.90 8.90
N LEU A 123 2.32 5.86 8.29
CA LEU A 123 1.51 4.66 8.07
C LEU A 123 1.48 4.34 6.55
N THR A 124 2.10 3.24 6.15
CA THR A 124 1.96 2.69 4.79
C THR A 124 1.04 1.48 4.87
N VAL A 125 -0.18 1.55 4.30
CA VAL A 125 -0.94 0.35 3.92
C VAL A 125 -0.52 0.00 2.50
N CYS A 126 0.41 -0.94 2.35
CA CYS A 126 0.71 -1.56 1.07
C CYS A 126 -0.33 -2.63 0.79
N VAL A 127 -1.07 -2.48 -0.30
CA VAL A 127 -1.80 -3.56 -0.93
C VAL A 127 -0.81 -4.43 -1.68
N ARG A 128 -0.72 -5.70 -1.29
CA ARG A 128 -0.33 -6.74 -2.22
C ARG A 128 -1.56 -7.14 -3.04
N PRO A 129 -1.48 -7.28 -4.38
CA PRO A 129 -2.40 -8.16 -5.07
C PRO A 129 -2.18 -9.56 -4.48
N VAL A 130 -3.23 -10.09 -3.86
CA VAL A 130 -3.46 -11.48 -3.44
C VAL A 130 -2.26 -12.44 -3.56
N PHE A 131 -1.59 -12.71 -2.44
CA PHE A 131 -0.86 -13.97 -2.24
C PHE A 131 -1.56 -14.76 -1.12
N ARG A 132 -2.28 -15.82 -1.49
CA ARG A 132 -2.60 -16.92 -0.55
C ARG A 132 -1.49 -17.96 -0.65
N PRO A 133 -0.64 -18.17 0.37
CA PRO A 133 -0.02 -19.46 0.56
C PRO A 133 -1.01 -20.35 1.32
N ARG A 134 -1.78 -21.18 0.62
CA ARG A 134 -2.28 -22.39 1.28
C ARG A 134 -1.13 -23.39 1.31
N TYR A 135 -0.34 -23.38 2.37
CA TYR A 135 0.50 -24.52 2.73
C TYR A 135 0.56 -24.71 4.25
N ARG A 136 -0.13 -25.76 4.73
CA ARG A 136 0.14 -26.62 5.90
C ARG A 136 -0.64 -27.92 5.62
N LYS A 137 -0.11 -29.15 5.57
CA LYS A 137 1.15 -29.81 6.00
C LYS A 137 1.38 -31.06 5.11
N PRO A 138 2.61 -31.58 4.93
CA PRO A 138 2.86 -33.02 4.86
C PRO A 138 3.45 -33.52 6.21
N PRO A 139 3.65 -34.83 6.47
CA PRO A 139 3.07 -36.06 5.89
C PRO A 139 2.49 -37.03 6.97
N ALA A 140 1.88 -38.14 6.55
CA ALA A 140 2.04 -39.47 7.18
C ALA A 140 1.72 -40.57 6.15
N PRO A 141 2.43 -41.73 6.15
CA PRO A 141 2.35 -42.75 5.11
C PRO A 141 1.32 -43.86 5.38
N MET A 142 1.08 -44.67 4.34
CA MET A 142 0.50 -46.02 4.30
C MET A 142 -1.01 -46.20 4.60
N CYS A 143 -1.76 -46.71 3.62
CA CYS A 143 -2.08 -48.14 3.54
C CYS A 143 -2.60 -48.53 2.15
N ALA A 144 -2.30 -49.76 1.73
CA ALA A 144 -2.67 -50.39 0.47
C ALA A 144 -4.13 -50.90 0.47
N THR A 145 -4.49 -51.63 -0.61
CA THR A 145 -5.76 -52.34 -0.94
C THR A 145 -6.73 -51.46 -1.75
N THR A 146 -7.17 -51.79 -2.97
CA THR A 146 -7.34 -53.07 -3.68
C THR A 146 -6.80 -52.98 -5.10
#